data_AF-A0A7G6WNL0-F1
#
_entry.id   AF-A0A7G6WNL0-F1
#
_cell.length_a   1.000
_cell.length_b   1.000
_cell.length_c   1.000
_cell.angle_alpha   90.00
_cell.angle_beta   90.00
_cell.angle_gamma   90.00
#
_symmetry.space_group_name_H-M   'P 1'
#
loop_
_entity.id
_entity.type
_entity.pdbx_description
1 polymer ?
#
loop_
_entity_poly.entity_id
_entity_poly.type
_entity_poly.pdbx_seq_one_letter_code
_entity_poly.pdbx_strand_id
1 'polypeptide(L)'
;MKLGHGAGTLNAWISSARPSFSEQDLVSALVDMTRSTTAADLSARDRDFWDKNSGIAADHAAVAIASAANAAARIVLDASALTAAEVAERMRMSASTIRHYKSARKLYSYLVNGKLAFPQWQFNDTGDKSIPSLEDVLGALPDDLHPQAVAGFFLTPQPDLVLNGMHVSAKSWLEAGGSKKVVVDLAEGLAAGY
;
A
#
# COMPACT_ATOMS: atom_id res chain seq x y z
N MET A 1 -2.03 -26.67 36.36
CA MET A 1 -0.95 -26.37 35.39
C MET A 1 -1.21 -24.95 34.88
N LYS A 2 -0.38 -23.97 35.28
CA LYS A 2 -0.61 -22.54 34.98
C LYS A 2 -0.27 -22.26 33.51
N LEU A 3 -1.25 -21.78 32.75
CA LEU A 3 -1.05 -21.10 31.46
C LEU A 3 -0.58 -19.67 31.74
N GLY A 4 0.55 -19.27 31.17
CA GLY A 4 0.99 -17.88 31.27
C GLY A 4 2.39 -17.65 30.77
N HIS A 5 2.62 -17.64 29.45
CA HIS A 5 3.86 -17.16 28.83
C HIS A 5 3.60 -16.66 27.39
N GLY A 6 2.81 -15.59 27.22
CA GLY A 6 2.56 -14.98 25.90
C GLY A 6 3.12 -13.56 25.71
N ALA A 7 3.12 -12.74 26.77
CA ALA A 7 3.46 -11.32 26.65
C ALA A 7 4.98 -11.03 26.62
N GLY A 8 5.81 -11.91 27.20
CA GLY A 8 7.25 -11.67 27.34
C GLY A 8 8.08 -11.89 26.08
N THR A 9 7.61 -12.73 25.16
CA THR A 9 8.36 -13.10 23.95
C THR A 9 8.16 -12.12 22.81
N LEU A 10 6.94 -11.59 22.65
CA LEU A 10 6.63 -10.62 21.60
C LEU A 10 7.27 -9.26 21.87
N ASN A 11 7.21 -8.75 23.10
CA ASN A 11 7.85 -7.47 23.45
C ASN A 11 9.38 -7.51 23.32
N ALA A 12 10.00 -8.65 23.65
CA ALA A 12 11.43 -8.88 23.44
C ALA A 12 11.80 -8.95 21.94
N TRP A 13 10.93 -9.54 21.12
CA TRP A 13 11.12 -9.58 19.67
C TRP A 13 10.95 -8.19 19.02
N ILE A 14 9.89 -7.45 19.37
CA ILE A 14 9.64 -6.09 18.87
C ILE A 14 10.82 -5.16 19.23
N SER A 15 11.29 -5.25 20.48
CA SER A 15 12.42 -4.42 20.94
C SER A 15 13.73 -4.73 20.23
N SER A 16 13.96 -5.99 19.82
CA SER A 16 15.17 -6.39 19.10
C SER A 16 15.07 -6.14 17.59
N ALA A 17 13.88 -6.29 16.99
CA ALA A 17 13.63 -6.08 15.57
C ALA A 17 13.60 -4.60 15.16
N ARG A 18 13.38 -3.67 16.11
CA ARG A 18 13.18 -2.22 15.86
C ARG A 18 12.28 -1.95 14.64
N PRO A 19 11.04 -2.49 14.62
CA PRO A 19 10.13 -2.26 13.52
C PRO A 19 9.75 -0.78 13.44
N SER A 20 9.36 -0.33 12.25
CA SER A 20 8.88 1.03 12.01
C SER A 20 7.48 1.31 12.56
N PHE A 21 6.87 0.37 13.29
CA PHE A 21 5.50 0.41 13.80
C PHE A 21 5.44 0.09 15.30
N SER A 22 4.39 0.57 15.98
CA SER A 22 4.18 0.39 17.42
C SER A 22 3.34 -0.85 17.78
N GLU A 23 3.32 -1.24 19.06
CA GLU A 23 2.42 -2.29 19.58
C GLU A 23 0.94 -1.94 19.33
N GLN A 24 0.56 -0.67 19.49
CA GLN A 24 -0.81 -0.22 19.24
C GLN A 24 -1.19 -0.33 17.77
N ASP A 25 -0.24 -0.09 16.86
CA ASP A 25 -0.45 -0.31 15.44
C ASP A 25 -0.72 -1.79 15.19
N LEU A 26 0.14 -2.69 15.69
CA LEU A 26 -0.03 -4.14 15.55
C LEU A 26 -1.39 -4.63 16.08
N VAL A 27 -1.81 -4.16 17.26
CA VAL A 27 -3.11 -4.51 17.84
C VAL A 27 -4.25 -3.99 16.96
N SER A 28 -4.13 -2.77 16.43
CA SER A 28 -5.14 -2.21 15.52
C SER A 28 -5.25 -3.02 14.23
N ALA A 29 -4.14 -3.47 13.64
CA ALA A 29 -4.18 -4.39 12.49
C ALA A 29 -4.88 -5.71 12.81
N LEU A 30 -4.61 -6.30 13.97
CA LEU A 30 -5.23 -7.56 14.37
C LEU A 30 -6.74 -7.41 14.58
N VAL A 31 -7.18 -6.29 15.17
CA VAL A 31 -8.60 -5.96 15.31
C VAL A 31 -9.25 -5.76 13.93
N ASP A 32 -8.64 -4.99 13.05
CA ASP A 32 -9.17 -4.76 11.69
C ASP A 32 -9.20 -6.05 10.84
N MET A 33 -8.18 -6.91 10.98
CA MET A 33 -8.15 -8.24 10.37
C MET A 33 -9.40 -9.05 10.76
N THR A 34 -9.75 -9.06 12.05
CA THR A 34 -10.94 -9.79 12.55
C THR A 34 -12.27 -9.13 12.20
N ARG A 35 -12.27 -7.82 11.91
CA ARG A 35 -13.47 -7.11 11.44
C ARG A 35 -13.77 -7.40 9.97
N SER A 36 -12.75 -7.63 9.14
CA SER A 36 -12.89 -7.85 7.69
C SER A 36 -13.24 -9.31 7.32
N THR A 37 -13.12 -10.26 8.25
CA THR A 37 -13.51 -11.67 8.01
C THR A 37 -15.01 -11.92 8.04
N THR A 38 -15.86 -10.88 8.15
CA THR A 38 -17.27 -11.01 7.80
C THR A 38 -17.45 -10.92 6.27
N ALA A 39 -16.65 -11.69 5.52
CA ALA A 39 -16.95 -11.97 4.13
C ALA A 39 -18.33 -12.65 4.14
N ALA A 40 -19.25 -12.16 3.30
CA ALA A 40 -20.55 -12.80 3.15
C ALA A 40 -20.32 -14.29 2.90
N ASP A 41 -20.84 -15.15 3.79
CA ASP A 41 -20.66 -16.59 3.65
C ASP A 41 -21.36 -17.00 2.35
N LEU A 42 -20.57 -17.39 1.35
CA LEU A 42 -21.09 -17.79 0.05
C LEU A 42 -22.02 -18.98 0.26
N SER A 43 -23.17 -18.98 -0.41
CA SER A 43 -24.04 -20.14 -0.40
C SER A 43 -23.27 -21.37 -0.89
N ALA A 44 -23.67 -22.57 -0.47
CA ALA A 44 -22.99 -23.80 -0.90
C ALA A 44 -22.92 -23.91 -2.44
N ARG A 45 -23.94 -23.38 -3.14
CA ARG A 45 -23.99 -23.33 -4.60
C ARG A 45 -22.96 -22.36 -5.19
N ASP A 46 -22.82 -21.17 -4.61
CA ASP A 46 -21.88 -20.16 -5.11
C ASP A 46 -20.43 -20.57 -4.83
N ARG A 47 -20.18 -21.24 -3.70
CA ARG A 47 -18.88 -21.85 -3.39
C ARG A 47 -18.48 -22.91 -4.40
N ASP A 48 -19.37 -23.86 -4.69
CA ASP A 48 -19.09 -24.92 -5.66
C ASP A 48 -18.86 -24.36 -7.08
N PHE A 49 -19.59 -23.30 -7.45
CA PHE A 49 -19.34 -22.58 -8.70
C PHE A 49 -17.96 -21.89 -8.69
N TRP A 50 -17.61 -21.19 -7.62
CA TRP A 50 -16.33 -20.50 -7.49
C TRP A 50 -15.14 -21.46 -7.52
N ASP A 51 -15.18 -22.55 -6.76
CA ASP A 51 -14.10 -23.53 -6.68
C ASP A 51 -13.83 -24.22 -8.03
N LYS A 52 -14.89 -24.48 -8.80
CA LYS A 52 -14.77 -25.11 -10.13
C LYS A 52 -14.24 -24.18 -11.22
N ASN A 53 -14.54 -22.88 -11.14
CA ASN A 53 -14.35 -21.97 -12.27
C ASN A 53 -13.31 -20.87 -12.05
N SER A 54 -13.02 -20.49 -10.80
CA SER A 54 -12.14 -19.34 -10.53
C SER A 54 -10.66 -19.66 -10.67
N GLY A 55 -10.26 -20.93 -10.51
CA GLY A 55 -8.85 -21.31 -10.36
C GLY A 55 -8.20 -20.79 -9.07
N ILE A 56 -8.99 -20.19 -8.15
CA ILE A 56 -8.54 -19.63 -6.88
C ILE A 56 -9.17 -20.46 -5.75
N ALA A 57 -8.36 -21.25 -5.06
CA ALA A 57 -8.79 -21.94 -3.84
C ALA A 57 -8.77 -20.96 -2.66
N ALA A 58 -9.93 -20.53 -2.19
CA ALA A 58 -10.05 -19.67 -1.01
C ALA A 58 -9.96 -20.51 0.27
N ASP A 59 -8.76 -20.97 0.62
CA ASP A 59 -8.54 -21.53 1.96
C ASP A 59 -8.72 -20.41 3.00
N HIS A 60 -9.58 -20.65 3.99
CA HIS A 60 -9.78 -19.85 5.20
C HIS A 60 -8.45 -19.33 5.78
N ALA A 61 -7.41 -20.16 5.83
CA ALA A 61 -6.09 -19.74 6.29
C ALA A 61 -5.43 -18.75 5.32
N ALA A 62 -5.52 -18.98 4.00
CA ALA A 62 -5.04 -18.05 2.98
C ALA A 62 -5.78 -16.71 3.02
N VAL A 63 -7.10 -16.71 3.23
CA VAL A 63 -7.92 -15.49 3.40
C VAL A 63 -7.50 -14.73 4.66
N ALA A 64 -7.28 -15.43 5.78
CA ALA A 64 -6.79 -14.82 7.02
C ALA A 64 -5.38 -14.23 6.84
N ILE A 65 -4.47 -14.93 6.16
CA ILE A 65 -3.12 -14.46 5.85
C ILE A 65 -3.16 -13.21 4.97
N ALA A 66 -3.97 -13.22 3.90
CA ALA A 66 -4.12 -12.06 3.02
C ALA A 66 -4.70 -10.85 3.77
N SER A 67 -5.67 -11.09 4.67
CA SER A 67 -6.25 -10.05 5.52
C SER A 67 -5.22 -9.47 6.49
N ALA A 68 -4.41 -10.32 7.13
CA ALA A 68 -3.32 -9.92 8.01
C ALA A 68 -2.26 -9.08 7.26
N ALA A 69 -1.86 -9.55 6.07
CA ALA A 69 -0.91 -8.86 5.22
C ALA A 69 -1.42 -7.48 4.79
N ASN A 70 -2.71 -7.37 4.43
CA ASN A 70 -3.34 -6.10 4.10
C ASN A 70 -3.38 -5.14 5.29
N ALA A 71 -3.72 -5.61 6.48
CA ALA A 71 -3.73 -4.80 7.69
C ALA A 71 -2.31 -4.32 8.06
N ALA A 72 -1.30 -5.20 7.97
CA ALA A 72 0.09 -4.85 8.17
C ALA A 72 0.59 -3.83 7.14
N ALA A 73 0.21 -3.99 5.86
CA ALA A 73 0.56 -3.05 4.80
C ALA A 73 -0.02 -1.65 5.04
N ARG A 74 -1.24 -1.54 5.58
CA ARG A 74 -1.83 -0.25 5.98
C ARG A 74 -1.02 0.43 7.07
N ILE A 75 -0.65 -0.31 8.12
CA ILE A 75 0.19 0.23 9.19
C ILE A 75 1.52 0.73 8.66
N VAL A 76 2.18 -0.06 7.82
CA VAL A 76 3.47 0.33 7.24
C VAL A 76 3.31 1.57 6.36
N LEU A 77 2.22 1.66 5.59
CA LEU A 77 1.91 2.83 4.78
C LEU A 77 1.74 4.09 5.65
N ASP A 78 0.95 3.99 6.73
CA ASP A 78 0.68 5.11 7.62
C ASP A 78 1.90 5.50 8.46
N ALA A 79 2.63 4.53 9.01
CA ALA A 79 3.80 4.76 9.84
C ALA A 79 5.00 5.30 9.04
N SER A 80 5.09 5.00 7.74
CA SER A 80 6.12 5.56 6.86
C SER A 80 5.71 6.89 6.21
N ALA A 81 4.46 7.32 6.36
CA ALA A 81 4.00 8.54 5.73
C ALA A 81 4.61 9.78 6.37
N LEU A 82 4.97 10.74 5.52
CA LEU A 82 5.59 11.99 5.91
C LEU A 82 4.53 13.10 6.01
N THR A 83 4.77 14.04 6.90
CA THR A 83 4.03 15.29 6.95
C THR A 83 4.46 16.25 5.84
N ALA A 84 3.62 17.24 5.54
CA ALA A 84 3.97 18.29 4.57
C ALA A 84 5.27 19.05 4.93
N ALA A 85 5.58 19.18 6.22
CA ALA A 85 6.80 19.85 6.69
C ALA A 85 8.05 18.98 6.42
N GLU A 86 7.99 17.68 6.71
CA GLU A 86 9.08 16.75 6.44
C GLU A 86 9.35 16.61 4.93
N VAL A 87 8.29 16.55 4.11
CA VAL A 87 8.45 16.54 2.64
C VAL A 87 9.09 17.86 2.16
N ALA A 88 8.67 18.99 2.71
CA ALA A 88 9.23 20.30 2.35
C ALA A 88 10.72 20.38 2.68
N GLU A 89 11.12 19.89 3.85
CA GLU A 89 12.52 19.79 4.25
C GLU A 89 13.32 18.87 3.31
N ARG A 90 12.82 17.65 3.07
CA ARG A 90 13.49 16.66 2.21
C ARG A 90 13.70 17.15 0.78
N MET A 91 12.67 17.75 0.18
CA MET A 91 12.73 18.27 -1.19
C MET A 91 13.34 19.68 -1.29
N ARG A 92 13.72 20.29 -0.16
CA ARG A 92 14.22 21.68 -0.07
C ARG A 92 13.24 22.69 -0.70
N MET A 93 11.96 22.51 -0.41
CA MET A 93 10.85 23.35 -0.89
C MET A 93 10.12 24.01 0.29
N SER A 94 9.21 24.95 0.00
CA SER A 94 8.34 25.50 1.04
C SER A 94 7.16 24.56 1.34
N ALA A 95 6.69 24.54 2.60
CA ALA A 95 5.49 23.79 2.97
C ALA A 95 4.22 24.25 2.20
N SER A 96 4.19 25.52 1.76
CA SER A 96 3.12 26.03 0.89
C SER A 96 3.17 25.37 -0.49
N THR A 97 4.37 25.22 -1.07
CA THR A 97 4.57 24.54 -2.36
C THR A 97 4.16 23.07 -2.29
N ILE A 98 4.54 22.36 -1.21
CA ILE A 98 4.13 20.96 -1.02
C ILE A 98 2.60 20.83 -0.89
N ARG A 99 1.94 21.74 -0.18
CA ARG A 99 0.46 21.76 -0.12
C ARG A 99 -0.18 22.03 -1.49
N HIS A 100 0.42 22.86 -2.33
CA HIS A 100 -0.04 23.08 -3.71
C HIS A 100 0.20 21.85 -4.61
N TYR A 101 1.25 21.07 -4.36
CA TYR A 101 1.55 19.86 -5.14
C TYR A 101 0.47 18.79 -4.95
N LYS A 102 -0.17 18.73 -3.77
CA LYS A 102 -1.39 17.95 -3.59
C LYS A 102 -2.49 18.38 -4.57
N SER A 103 -2.86 19.66 -4.56
CA SER A 103 -4.00 20.15 -5.36
C SER A 103 -3.76 19.97 -6.87
N ALA A 104 -2.51 19.99 -7.30
CA ALA A 104 -2.11 19.75 -8.67
C ALA A 104 -1.82 18.26 -8.97
N ARG A 105 -2.10 17.33 -8.05
CA ARG A 105 -1.82 15.88 -8.18
C ARG A 105 -0.36 15.55 -8.57
N LYS A 106 0.59 16.42 -8.19
CA LYS A 106 2.03 16.21 -8.43
C LYS A 106 2.65 15.27 -7.40
N LEU A 107 2.07 15.23 -6.20
CA LEU A 107 2.40 14.29 -5.14
C LEU A 107 1.12 13.64 -4.64
N TYR A 108 1.21 12.35 -4.31
CA TYR A 108 0.12 11.64 -3.68
C TYR A 108 0.06 11.94 -2.20
N SER A 109 -1.13 12.22 -1.70
CA SER A 109 -1.37 12.41 -0.27
C SER A 109 -2.79 12.03 0.11
N TYR A 110 -2.97 11.70 1.37
CA TYR A 110 -4.25 11.33 1.96
C TYR A 110 -4.33 11.86 3.39
N LEU A 111 -5.50 11.74 4.03
CA LEU A 111 -5.70 12.19 5.41
C LEU A 111 -5.54 11.02 6.39
N VAL A 112 -4.65 11.19 7.36
CA VAL A 112 -4.50 10.32 8.53
C VAL A 112 -4.86 11.14 9.76
N ASN A 113 -5.93 10.78 10.47
CA ASN A 113 -6.43 11.50 11.64
C ASN A 113 -6.58 13.03 11.39
N GLY A 114 -7.08 13.40 10.21
CA GLY A 114 -7.27 14.80 9.80
C GLY A 114 -6.00 15.56 9.38
N LYS A 115 -4.84 14.90 9.39
CA LYS A 115 -3.56 15.48 8.96
C LYS A 115 -3.15 14.92 7.59
N LEU A 116 -2.51 15.76 6.79
CA LEU A 116 -2.03 15.36 5.47
C LEU A 116 -0.79 14.47 5.60
N ALA A 117 -0.88 13.29 4.99
CA ALA A 117 0.14 12.26 4.99
C ALA A 117 0.60 12.00 3.54
N PHE A 118 1.92 11.93 3.34
CA PHE A 118 2.56 11.68 2.06
C PHE A 118 3.34 10.36 2.15
N PRO A 119 2.89 9.28 1.51
CA PRO A 119 3.61 8.01 1.57
C PRO A 119 5.05 8.11 1.13
N GLN A 120 5.95 7.43 1.85
CA GLN A 120 7.38 7.45 1.53
C GLN A 120 7.72 6.79 0.19
N TRP A 121 6.93 5.81 -0.27
CA TRP A 121 7.19 5.08 -1.52
C TRP A 121 7.23 5.98 -2.76
N GLN A 122 6.62 7.16 -2.72
CA GLN A 122 6.52 8.05 -3.89
C GLN A 122 7.80 8.84 -4.16
N PHE A 123 8.80 8.75 -3.27
CA PHE A 123 10.08 9.42 -3.39
C PHE A 123 11.17 8.45 -3.83
N ASN A 124 12.19 8.99 -4.50
CA ASN A 124 13.41 8.24 -4.83
C ASN A 124 14.21 7.88 -3.56
N ASP A 125 15.26 7.08 -3.72
CA ASP A 125 16.07 6.60 -2.60
C ASP A 125 16.71 7.73 -1.76
N THR A 126 17.07 8.85 -2.39
CA THR A 126 17.59 10.05 -1.70
C THR A 126 16.51 10.86 -1.00
N GLY A 127 15.23 10.66 -1.35
CA GLY A 127 14.07 11.36 -0.80
C GLY A 127 13.93 12.81 -1.26
N ASP A 128 14.79 13.29 -2.16
CA ASP A 128 14.84 14.69 -2.60
C ASP A 128 13.91 14.96 -3.80
N LYS A 129 13.43 13.91 -4.47
CA LYS A 129 12.51 13.98 -5.60
C LYS A 129 11.45 12.90 -5.53
N SER A 130 10.30 13.17 -6.16
CA SER A 130 9.33 12.11 -6.45
C SER A 130 9.88 11.14 -7.48
N ILE A 131 9.30 9.93 -7.54
CA ILE A 131 9.59 8.97 -8.61
C ILE A 131 9.26 9.58 -10.00
N PRO A 132 9.95 9.13 -11.06
CA PRO A 132 9.72 9.65 -12.41
C PRO A 132 8.27 9.47 -12.86
N SER A 133 7.73 10.47 -13.56
CA SER A 133 6.37 10.44 -14.15
C SER A 133 5.22 10.21 -13.15
N LEU A 134 5.43 10.47 -11.86
CA LEU A 134 4.39 10.29 -10.84
C LEU A 134 3.12 11.09 -11.16
N GLU A 135 3.26 12.35 -11.56
CA GLU A 135 2.13 13.24 -11.92
C GLU A 135 1.29 12.67 -13.07
N ASP A 136 1.93 12.10 -14.10
CA ASP A 136 1.22 11.50 -15.23
C ASP A 136 0.38 10.30 -14.77
N VAL A 137 0.96 9.43 -13.95
CA VAL A 137 0.27 8.22 -13.44
C VAL A 137 -0.84 8.58 -12.47
N LEU A 138 -0.59 9.54 -11.55
CA LEU A 138 -1.64 10.05 -10.67
C LEU A 138 -2.75 10.74 -11.46
N GLY A 139 -2.47 11.37 -12.60
CA GLY A 139 -3.48 11.94 -13.47
C GLY A 139 -4.41 10.89 -14.12
N ALA A 140 -3.92 9.67 -14.31
CA ALA A 140 -4.68 8.57 -14.90
C ALA A 140 -5.44 7.71 -13.87
N LEU A 141 -4.98 7.67 -12.63
CA LEU A 141 -5.65 6.92 -11.56
C LEU A 141 -6.96 7.59 -11.12
N PRO A 142 -8.03 6.82 -10.85
CA PRO A 142 -9.25 7.35 -10.25
C PRO A 142 -9.00 8.10 -8.94
N ASP A 143 -9.71 9.22 -8.76
CA ASP A 143 -9.49 10.16 -7.66
C ASP A 143 -9.99 9.66 -6.30
N ASP A 144 -10.88 8.66 -6.31
CA ASP A 144 -11.52 8.06 -5.15
C ASP A 144 -10.89 6.74 -4.70
N LEU A 145 -9.77 6.34 -5.30
CA LEU A 145 -9.05 5.14 -4.88
C LEU A 145 -8.60 5.23 -3.41
N HIS A 146 -8.82 4.12 -2.70
CA HIS A 146 -8.33 3.96 -1.35
C HIS A 146 -6.79 4.04 -1.31
N PRO A 147 -6.16 4.67 -0.31
CA PRO A 147 -4.69 4.85 -0.27
C PRO A 147 -3.87 3.57 -0.40
N GLN A 148 -4.37 2.47 0.17
CA GLN A 148 -3.74 1.17 0.01
C GLN A 148 -3.80 0.64 -1.43
N ALA A 149 -4.86 0.93 -2.20
CA ALA A 149 -4.96 0.53 -3.60
C ALA A 149 -3.94 1.30 -4.45
N VAL A 150 -3.78 2.60 -4.19
CA VAL A 150 -2.74 3.42 -4.84
C VAL A 150 -1.35 2.89 -4.49
N ALA A 151 -1.06 2.62 -3.22
CA ALA A 151 0.22 2.03 -2.82
C ALA A 151 0.44 0.65 -3.46
N GLY A 152 -0.59 -0.20 -3.49
CA GLY A 152 -0.56 -1.51 -4.12
C GLY A 152 -0.24 -1.44 -5.61
N PHE A 153 -0.82 -0.49 -6.33
CA PHE A 153 -0.51 -0.24 -7.75
C PHE A 153 0.99 0.04 -7.97
N PHE A 154 1.59 0.89 -7.14
CA PHE A 154 3.00 1.26 -7.29
C PHE A 154 4.00 0.22 -6.77
N LEU A 155 3.60 -0.59 -5.79
CA LEU A 155 4.52 -1.48 -5.06
C LEU A 155 4.39 -2.95 -5.44
N THR A 156 3.29 -3.37 -6.06
CA THR A 156 3.09 -4.77 -6.46
C THR A 156 3.73 -5.04 -7.82
N PRO A 157 4.51 -6.12 -7.98
CA PRO A 157 5.00 -6.55 -9.29
C PRO A 157 3.88 -6.79 -10.28
N GLN A 158 4.03 -6.27 -11.49
CA GLN A 158 3.03 -6.39 -12.55
C GLN A 158 3.51 -7.35 -13.65
N PRO A 159 2.64 -8.21 -14.21
CA PRO A 159 3.01 -9.12 -15.29
C PRO A 159 3.60 -8.41 -16.50
N ASP A 160 3.07 -7.24 -16.84
CA ASP A 160 3.43 -6.48 -18.04
C ASP A 160 4.72 -5.64 -17.88
N LEU A 161 5.25 -5.53 -16.65
CA LEU A 161 6.44 -4.75 -16.35
C LEU A 161 7.60 -5.69 -16.06
N VAL A 162 8.48 -5.88 -17.04
CA VAL A 162 9.57 -6.87 -16.95
C VAL A 162 10.94 -6.20 -17.11
N LEU A 163 11.76 -6.27 -16.06
CA LEU A 163 13.17 -5.86 -16.11
C LEU A 163 14.06 -7.07 -15.89
N ASN A 164 15.05 -7.27 -16.76
CA ASN A 164 16.01 -8.38 -16.66
C ASN A 164 15.33 -9.77 -16.51
N GLY A 165 14.19 -9.97 -17.17
CA GLY A 165 13.43 -11.22 -17.11
C GLY A 165 12.61 -11.43 -15.84
N MET A 166 12.53 -10.45 -14.93
CA MET A 166 11.70 -10.51 -13.73
C MET A 166 10.58 -9.48 -13.78
N HIS A 167 9.39 -9.87 -13.31
CA HIS A 167 8.28 -8.95 -13.08
C HIS A 167 8.65 -7.95 -11.98
N VAL A 168 8.42 -6.66 -12.24
CA VAL A 168 8.73 -5.56 -11.32
C VAL A 168 7.51 -4.70 -11.06
N SER A 169 7.56 -3.91 -10.01
CA SER A 169 6.48 -2.96 -9.69
C SER A 169 6.54 -1.73 -10.60
N ALA A 170 5.44 -0.97 -10.66
CA ALA A 170 5.39 0.28 -11.41
C ALA A 170 6.43 1.29 -10.90
N LYS A 171 6.66 1.37 -9.58
CA LYS A 171 7.74 2.19 -9.00
C LYS A 171 9.10 1.80 -9.58
N SER A 172 9.47 0.53 -9.45
CA SER A 172 10.79 0.04 -9.88
C SER A 172 10.98 0.17 -11.40
N TRP A 173 9.92 -0.05 -12.18
CA TRP A 173 9.93 0.19 -13.62
C TRP A 173 10.25 1.65 -13.97
N LEU A 174 9.57 2.60 -13.34
CA LEU A 174 9.77 4.04 -13.59
C LEU A 174 11.15 4.52 -13.12
N GLU A 175 11.60 4.05 -11.96
CA GLU A 175 12.94 4.37 -11.43
C GLU A 175 14.07 3.83 -12.32
N ALA A 176 13.85 2.69 -12.98
CA ALA A 176 14.79 2.13 -13.95
C ALA A 176 14.75 2.81 -15.33
N GLY A 177 13.93 3.86 -15.50
CA GLY A 177 13.78 4.57 -16.78
C GLY A 177 12.85 3.85 -17.78
N GLY A 178 12.03 2.92 -17.30
CA GLY A 178 11.00 2.27 -18.10
C GLY A 178 9.98 3.26 -18.67
N SER A 179 9.35 2.89 -19.78
CA SER A 179 8.35 3.75 -20.44
C SER A 179 7.17 4.05 -19.53
N LYS A 180 6.92 5.34 -19.28
CA LYS A 180 5.75 5.78 -18.50
C LYS A 180 4.42 5.41 -19.14
N LYS A 181 4.37 5.29 -20.47
CA LYS A 181 3.14 4.98 -21.20
C LYS A 181 2.53 3.66 -20.73
N VAL A 182 3.34 2.62 -20.53
CA VAL A 182 2.85 1.31 -20.08
C VAL A 182 2.20 1.41 -18.70
N VAL A 183 2.78 2.20 -17.80
CA VAL A 183 2.24 2.40 -16.44
C VAL A 183 0.96 3.24 -16.47
N VAL A 184 0.90 4.26 -17.33
CA VAL A 184 -0.31 5.06 -17.53
C VAL A 184 -1.44 4.20 -18.10
N ASP A 185 -1.16 3.38 -19.12
CA ASP A 185 -2.15 2.48 -19.71
C ASP A 185 -2.71 1.48 -18.64
N LEU A 186 -1.86 1.00 -17.73
CA LEU A 186 -2.28 0.17 -16.58
C LEU A 186 -3.18 0.94 -15.59
N ALA A 187 -2.86 2.20 -15.31
CA ALA A 187 -3.65 3.06 -14.44
C ALA A 187 -5.04 3.37 -15.05
N GLU A 188 -5.09 3.63 -16.36
CA GLU A 188 -6.35 3.82 -17.10
C GLU A 188 -7.19 2.54 -17.13
N GLY A 189 -6.56 1.37 -17.26
CA GLY A 189 -7.24 0.07 -17.18
C GLY A 189 -7.93 -0.16 -15.84
N LEU A 190 -7.35 0.33 -14.74
CA LEU A 190 -7.98 0.29 -13.42
C LEU A 190 -9.20 1.22 -13.35
N ALA A 191 -9.17 2.37 -14.01
CA ALA A 191 -10.31 3.28 -14.09
C ALA A 191 -11.47 2.72 -14.92
N ALA A 192 -11.17 1.97 -15.99
CA ALA A 192 -12.19 1.37 -16.87
C ALA A 192 -12.91 0.15 -16.25
N GLY A 193 -12.38 -0.40 -15.16
CA GLY A 193 -12.99 -1.52 -14.43
C GLY A 193 -14.03 -1.12 -13.38
N TYR A 194 -14.31 0.18 -13.24
CA TYR A 194 -15.32 0.75 -12.34
C TYR A 194 -16.55 1.27 -13.10
#